data_AF-A0A0X3TF12-F1
#
_entry.id   AF-A0A0X3TF12-F1
#
_cell.length_a   1.000
_cell.length_b   1.000
_cell.length_c   1.000
_cell.angle_alpha   90.00
_cell.angle_beta   90.00
_cell.angle_gamma   90.00
#
_symmetry.space_group_name_H-M   'P 1'
#
loop_
_entity.id
_entity.type
_entity.pdbx_description
1 polymer ?
#
loop_
_entity_poly.entity_id
_entity_poly.type
_entity_poly.pdbx_seq_one_letter_code
_entity_poly.pdbx_strand_id
1 'polypeptide(L)'
;MTNTHVFPTHPNQPKHLLSENRRLKQELQAAKHTIAELKAQYQALEEDYLHVLDSQQPPNLNGRKIAYVGASPELIKAYKAIVQHYQGELITPESDRIEAVCDAVQQADEVFCPDDCPNQALCHAARSSCTVFNKPLRTVENSSPQLLQEKLSHIEIEVTPS
;
A
#
# COMPACT_ATOMS: atom_id res chain seq x y z
N MET A 1 -8.68 -68.45 56.06
CA MET A 1 -9.67 -68.60 54.97
C MET A 1 -9.85 -67.23 54.34
N THR A 2 -9.53 -67.12 53.05
CA THR A 2 -9.23 -65.87 52.34
C THR A 2 -10.47 -65.00 52.10
N ASN A 3 -10.32 -63.72 52.40
CA ASN A 3 -11.34 -62.69 52.26
C ASN A 3 -11.52 -62.34 50.78
N THR A 4 -12.72 -62.56 50.23
CA THR A 4 -13.06 -62.30 48.83
C THR A 4 -13.23 -60.80 48.62
N HIS A 5 -12.25 -60.13 48.03
CA HIS A 5 -12.40 -58.74 47.57
C HIS A 5 -13.29 -58.72 46.32
N VAL A 6 -14.53 -58.25 46.49
CA VAL A 6 -15.42 -57.90 45.39
C VAL A 6 -15.00 -56.51 44.89
N PHE A 7 -14.50 -56.45 43.65
CA PHE A 7 -14.25 -55.19 42.96
C PHE A 7 -15.59 -54.55 42.57
N PRO A 8 -15.82 -53.25 42.82
CA PRO A 8 -17.01 -52.57 42.35
C PRO A 8 -16.89 -52.32 40.85
N THR A 9 -17.58 -53.14 40.05
CA THR A 9 -17.78 -52.87 38.62
C THR A 9 -18.75 -51.70 38.47
N HIS A 10 -18.25 -50.53 38.07
CA HIS A 10 -19.09 -49.42 37.62
C HIS A 10 -19.70 -49.76 36.24
N PRO A 11 -21.01 -50.04 36.12
CA PRO A 11 -21.58 -50.59 34.88
C PRO A 11 -21.92 -49.55 33.79
N ASN A 12 -21.58 -48.27 33.97
CA ASN A 12 -22.05 -47.17 33.11
C ASN A 12 -20.98 -46.45 32.25
N GLN A 13 -19.69 -46.79 32.37
CA GLN A 13 -18.62 -46.10 31.63
C GLN A 13 -18.60 -46.28 30.09
N PRO A 14 -18.86 -47.47 29.50
CA PRO A 14 -18.61 -47.68 28.08
C PRO A 14 -19.61 -46.98 27.15
N LYS A 15 -20.88 -46.80 27.57
CA LYS A 15 -21.91 -46.19 26.73
C LYS A 15 -21.71 -44.68 26.56
N HIS A 16 -21.32 -43.98 27.63
CA HIS A 16 -21.04 -42.55 27.61
C HIS A 16 -19.85 -42.22 26.69
N LEU A 17 -18.76 -42.98 26.78
CA LEU A 17 -17.58 -42.81 25.94
C LEU A 17 -17.85 -43.05 24.45
N LEU A 18 -18.75 -43.99 24.12
CA LEU A 18 -19.16 -44.25 22.74
C LEU A 18 -20.01 -43.12 22.16
N SER A 19 -20.94 -42.56 22.94
CA SER A 19 -21.72 -41.39 22.51
C SER A 19 -20.84 -40.16 22.33
N GLU A 20 -19.86 -39.97 23.22
CA GLU A 20 -18.94 -38.84 23.17
C GLU A 20 -17.96 -38.96 21.99
N ASN A 21 -17.43 -40.16 21.71
CA ASN A 21 -16.64 -40.41 20.51
C ASN A 21 -17.42 -40.14 19.22
N ARG A 22 -18.71 -40.52 19.19
CA ARG A 22 -19.57 -40.26 18.03
C ARG A 22 -19.77 -38.77 17.83
N ARG A 23 -20.02 -38.02 18.91
CA ARG A 23 -20.15 -36.56 18.89
C ARG A 23 -18.86 -35.89 18.42
N LEU A 24 -17.72 -36.25 19.00
CA LEU A 24 -16.42 -35.69 18.62
C LEU A 24 -16.06 -35.98 17.17
N LYS A 25 -16.40 -37.17 16.65
CA LYS A 25 -16.20 -37.47 15.21
C LYS A 25 -17.08 -36.60 14.31
N GLN A 26 -18.33 -36.33 14.71
CA GLN A 26 -19.22 -35.44 13.97
C GLN A 26 -18.72 -33.99 14.00
N GLU A 27 -18.30 -33.49 15.16
CA GLU A 27 -17.70 -32.15 15.32
C GLU A 27 -16.42 -32.01 14.51
N LEU A 28 -15.54 -33.03 14.52
CA LEU A 28 -14.33 -33.07 13.72
C LEU A 28 -14.65 -33.02 12.22
N GLN A 29 -15.68 -33.76 11.78
CA GLN A 29 -16.06 -33.79 10.37
C GLN A 29 -16.68 -32.47 9.92
N ALA A 30 -17.50 -31.84 10.76
CA ALA A 30 -18.04 -30.51 10.52
C ALA A 30 -16.93 -29.46 10.45
N ALA A 31 -16.01 -29.45 11.42
CA ALA A 31 -14.89 -28.52 11.44
C ALA A 31 -13.97 -28.69 10.21
N LYS A 32 -13.72 -29.92 9.77
CA LYS A 32 -12.96 -30.19 8.53
C LYS A 32 -13.65 -29.63 7.30
N HIS A 33 -14.98 -29.71 7.23
CA HIS A 33 -15.74 -29.15 6.13
C HIS A 33 -15.64 -27.62 6.10
N THR A 34 -15.86 -26.97 7.24
CA THR A 34 -15.73 -25.51 7.36
C THR A 34 -14.32 -25.02 7.02
N ILE A 35 -13.27 -25.75 7.44
CA ILE A 35 -11.88 -25.41 7.06
C ILE A 35 -11.69 -25.51 5.55
N ALA A 36 -12.27 -26.52 4.90
CA ALA A 36 -12.16 -26.67 3.45
C ALA A 36 -12.86 -25.53 2.70
N GLU A 37 -14.06 -25.14 3.14
CA GLU A 37 -14.81 -24.01 2.58
C GLU A 37 -14.07 -22.69 2.76
N LEU A 38 -13.58 -22.41 3.98
CA LEU A 38 -12.80 -21.20 4.25
C LEU A 38 -11.53 -21.16 3.40
N LYS A 39 -10.81 -22.28 3.26
CA LYS A 39 -9.63 -22.33 2.39
C LYS A 39 -9.95 -22.00 0.93
N ALA A 40 -11.07 -22.51 0.41
CA ALA A 40 -11.49 -22.19 -0.96
C ALA A 40 -11.86 -20.70 -1.09
N GLN A 41 -12.53 -20.12 -0.09
CA GLN A 41 -12.82 -18.68 -0.06
C GLN A 41 -11.55 -17.82 0.00
N TYR A 42 -10.58 -18.19 0.82
CA TYR A 42 -9.29 -17.49 0.89
C TYR A 42 -8.52 -17.57 -0.43
N GLN A 43 -8.51 -18.72 -1.09
CA GLN A 43 -7.85 -18.88 -2.38
C GLN A 43 -8.50 -18.04 -3.47
N ALA A 44 -9.84 -18.03 -3.55
CA ALA A 44 -10.55 -17.17 -4.50
C ALA A 44 -10.29 -15.68 -4.24
N LEU A 45 -10.24 -15.26 -2.97
CA LEU A 45 -9.93 -13.88 -2.61
C LEU A 45 -8.47 -13.50 -2.93
N GLU A 46 -7.54 -14.43 -2.77
CA GLU A 46 -6.12 -14.25 -3.13
C GLU A 46 -5.95 -14.12 -4.65
N GLU A 47 -6.65 -14.93 -5.43
CA GLU A 47 -6.68 -14.84 -6.90
C GLU A 47 -7.28 -13.50 -7.35
N ASP A 48 -8.41 -13.07 -6.78
CA ASP A 48 -9.02 -11.77 -7.07
C ASP A 48 -8.08 -10.61 -6.71
N TYR A 49 -7.41 -10.69 -5.56
CA TYR A 49 -6.44 -9.68 -5.12
C TYR A 49 -5.23 -9.60 -6.05
N LEU A 50 -4.69 -10.75 -6.46
CA LEU A 50 -3.62 -10.83 -7.46
C LEU A 50 -4.07 -10.27 -8.82
N HIS A 51 -5.31 -10.54 -9.24
CA HIS A 51 -5.84 -10.01 -10.48
C HIS A 51 -6.02 -8.49 -10.46
N VAL A 52 -6.43 -7.92 -9.32
CA VAL A 52 -6.51 -6.46 -9.12
C VAL A 52 -5.12 -5.83 -9.11
N LEU A 53 -4.13 -6.49 -8.54
CA LEU A 53 -2.73 -6.03 -8.57
C LEU A 53 -2.10 -6.13 -9.97
N ASP A 54 -2.37 -7.20 -10.73
CA ASP A 54 -1.84 -7.39 -12.08
C ASP A 54 -2.53 -6.50 -13.13
N SER A 55 -3.81 -6.18 -12.93
CA SER A 55 -4.58 -5.30 -13.84
C SER A 55 -4.25 -3.81 -13.69
N GLN A 56 -3.45 -3.43 -12.69
CA GLN A 56 -2.92 -2.09 -12.49
C GLN A 56 -1.40 -2.20 -12.34
N GLN A 57 -0.67 -2.36 -13.45
CA GLN A 57 0.79 -2.18 -13.40
C GLN A 57 1.08 -0.86 -12.67
N PRO A 58 1.95 -0.86 -11.63
CA PRO A 58 2.27 0.37 -10.94
C PRO A 58 2.77 1.38 -11.98
N PRO A 59 2.34 2.65 -11.89
CA PRO A 59 2.80 3.68 -12.82
C PRO A 59 4.32 3.67 -12.86
N ASN A 60 4.88 3.64 -14.07
CA ASN A 60 6.32 3.61 -14.27
C ASN A 60 6.75 4.94 -14.85
N LEU A 61 7.29 5.84 -14.03
CA LEU A 61 7.77 7.17 -14.41
C LEU A 61 8.92 7.15 -15.43
N ASN A 62 9.46 6.00 -15.84
CA ASN A 62 10.48 5.87 -16.89
C ASN A 62 11.70 6.79 -16.68
N GLY A 63 12.13 6.97 -15.44
CA GLY A 63 13.26 7.84 -15.08
C GLY A 63 12.94 9.34 -15.03
N ARG A 64 11.65 9.74 -15.13
CA ARG A 64 11.26 11.16 -15.05
C ARG A 64 11.65 11.76 -13.70
N LYS A 65 12.05 13.03 -13.77
CA LYS A 65 12.41 13.86 -12.63
C LYS A 65 11.19 14.60 -12.11
N ILE A 66 10.86 14.41 -10.84
CA ILE A 66 9.69 15.00 -10.19
C ILE A 66 10.19 16.02 -9.17
N ALA A 67 9.91 17.31 -9.38
CA ALA A 67 10.16 18.32 -8.36
C ALA A 67 9.00 18.40 -7.37
N TYR A 68 9.29 18.43 -6.08
CA TYR A 68 8.31 18.73 -5.05
C TYR A 68 8.73 19.98 -4.28
N VAL A 69 7.97 21.06 -4.42
CA VAL A 69 8.25 22.36 -3.81
C VAL A 69 7.40 22.54 -2.57
N GLY A 70 8.01 22.92 -1.44
CA GLY A 70 7.29 23.12 -0.18
C GLY A 70 6.99 21.83 0.58
N ALA A 71 7.70 20.74 0.29
CA ALA A 71 7.62 19.52 1.08
C ALA A 71 8.07 19.77 2.53
N SER A 72 7.33 19.22 3.49
CA SER A 72 7.85 19.12 4.86
C SER A 72 9.09 18.20 4.88
N PRO A 73 10.20 18.58 5.54
CA PRO A 73 11.41 17.76 5.62
C PRO A 73 11.16 16.32 6.11
N GLU A 74 10.18 16.14 6.98
CA GLU A 74 9.78 14.83 7.52
C GLU A 74 9.19 13.90 6.46
N LEU A 75 8.59 14.46 5.40
CA LEU A 75 7.88 13.74 4.35
C LEU A 75 8.73 13.51 3.11
N ILE A 76 9.83 14.26 2.93
CA ILE A 76 10.75 14.10 1.78
C ILE A 76 11.21 12.65 1.64
N LYS A 77 11.50 11.97 2.75
CA LYS A 77 11.92 10.55 2.71
C LYS A 77 10.82 9.64 2.18
N ALA A 78 9.57 9.87 2.57
CA ALA A 78 8.42 9.11 2.08
C ALA A 78 8.15 9.39 0.60
N TYR A 79 8.17 10.65 0.18
CA TYR A 79 8.01 11.03 -1.22
C TYR A 79 9.09 10.43 -2.11
N LYS A 80 10.35 10.45 -1.64
CA LYS A 80 11.47 9.87 -2.37
C LYS A 80 11.27 8.36 -2.57
N ALA A 81 10.82 7.65 -1.53
CA ALA A 81 10.52 6.23 -1.63
C ALA A 81 9.41 5.94 -2.65
N ILE A 82 8.35 6.75 -2.69
CA ILE A 82 7.24 6.60 -3.65
C ILE A 82 7.73 6.86 -5.09
N VAL A 83 8.42 7.97 -5.33
CA VAL A 83 8.91 8.31 -6.66
C VAL A 83 9.91 7.26 -7.17
N GLN A 84 10.80 6.77 -6.29
CA GLN A 84 11.73 5.69 -6.63
C GLN A 84 11.03 4.35 -6.88
N HIS A 85 9.97 4.04 -6.12
CA HIS A 85 9.15 2.84 -6.36
C HIS A 85 8.53 2.86 -7.76
N TYR A 86 8.15 4.04 -8.25
CA TYR A 86 7.68 4.28 -9.61
C TYR A 86 8.81 4.56 -10.62
N GLN A 87 10.06 4.22 -10.32
CA GLN A 87 11.23 4.37 -11.19
C GLN A 87 11.49 5.82 -11.66
N GLY A 88 11.11 6.82 -10.85
CA GLY A 88 11.43 8.22 -11.07
C GLY A 88 12.54 8.73 -10.13
N GLU A 89 12.88 10.01 -10.28
CA GLU A 89 13.81 10.73 -9.41
C GLU A 89 13.12 11.91 -8.74
N LEU A 90 13.17 11.99 -7.41
CA LEU A 90 12.63 13.15 -6.68
C LEU A 90 13.69 14.25 -6.58
N ILE A 91 13.32 15.45 -7.00
CA ILE A 91 14.08 16.69 -6.84
C ILE A 91 13.39 17.55 -5.79
N THR A 92 14.16 18.02 -4.80
CA THR A 92 13.70 19.02 -3.83
C THR A 92 14.62 20.23 -3.92
N PRO A 93 14.10 21.47 -3.80
CA PRO A 93 14.96 22.65 -3.71
C PRO A 93 15.99 22.49 -2.59
N GLU A 94 17.25 22.84 -2.85
CA GLU A 94 18.33 22.73 -1.86
C GLU A 94 18.17 23.71 -0.68
N SER A 95 17.36 24.75 -0.86
CA SER A 95 17.05 25.75 0.16
C SER A 95 15.71 26.44 -0.13
N ASP A 96 15.20 27.18 0.85
CA ASP A 96 13.99 28.01 0.73
C ASP A 96 14.23 29.32 -0.04
N ARG A 97 15.12 29.29 -1.03
CA ARG A 97 15.44 30.42 -1.90
C ARG A 97 14.74 30.25 -3.23
N ILE A 98 14.30 31.37 -3.81
CA ILE A 98 13.59 31.39 -5.10
C ILE A 98 14.47 30.78 -6.20
N GLU A 99 15.77 31.03 -6.16
CA GLU A 99 16.72 30.48 -7.14
C GLU A 99 16.78 28.95 -7.08
N ALA A 100 16.85 28.37 -5.89
CA ALA A 100 16.85 26.92 -5.71
C ALA A 100 15.55 26.26 -6.19
N VAL A 101 14.41 26.94 -6.04
CA VAL A 101 13.12 26.49 -6.60
C VAL A 101 13.16 26.53 -8.13
N CYS A 102 13.68 27.61 -8.71
CA CYS A 102 13.82 27.75 -10.16
C CYS A 102 14.70 26.62 -10.74
N ASP A 103 15.84 26.36 -10.12
CA ASP A 103 16.77 25.29 -10.52
C ASP A 103 16.13 23.89 -10.43
N ALA A 104 15.34 23.65 -9.38
CA ALA A 104 14.60 22.40 -9.22
C ALA A 104 13.52 22.23 -10.30
N VAL A 105 12.77 23.29 -10.60
CA VAL A 105 11.74 23.29 -11.66
C VAL A 105 12.36 23.07 -13.04
N GLN A 106 13.51 23.69 -13.32
CA GLN A 106 14.18 23.56 -14.61
C GLN A 106 14.62 22.11 -14.89
N GLN A 107 15.11 21.41 -13.86
CA GLN A 107 15.58 20.03 -13.95
C GLN A 107 14.45 19.00 -13.96
N ALA A 108 13.27 19.35 -13.49
CA ALA A 108 12.16 18.43 -13.38
C ALA A 108 11.35 18.31 -14.67
N ASP A 109 10.75 17.15 -14.89
CA ASP A 109 9.77 16.88 -15.92
C ASP A 109 8.35 17.18 -15.45
N GLU A 110 8.07 17.03 -14.14
CA GLU A 110 6.83 17.48 -13.50
C GLU A 110 7.11 18.15 -12.16
N VAL A 111 6.27 19.12 -11.80
CA VAL A 111 6.40 19.88 -10.55
C VAL A 111 5.13 19.72 -9.71
N PHE A 112 5.32 19.44 -8.43
CA PHE A 112 4.28 19.37 -7.43
C PHE A 112 4.43 20.49 -6.41
N CYS A 113 3.32 21.15 -6.07
CA CYS A 113 3.25 22.11 -4.97
C CYS A 113 1.98 21.81 -4.14
N PRO A 114 2.09 21.68 -2.81
CA PRO A 114 0.94 21.49 -1.96
C PRO A 114 0.19 22.81 -1.74
N ASP A 115 -1.14 22.76 -1.67
CA ASP A 115 -1.98 23.94 -1.41
C ASP A 115 -1.81 24.46 0.02
N ASP A 116 -1.46 23.58 0.96
CA ASP A 116 -1.15 23.88 2.36
C ASP A 116 0.31 24.28 2.60
N CYS A 117 1.05 24.66 1.55
CA CYS A 117 2.46 25.03 1.66
C CYS A 117 2.66 26.18 2.67
N PRO A 118 3.51 26.00 3.71
CA PRO A 118 3.77 27.04 4.70
C PRO A 118 4.49 28.26 4.10
N ASN A 119 5.18 28.09 2.97
CA ASN A 119 5.87 29.16 2.27
C ASN A 119 5.27 29.38 0.87
N GLN A 120 4.18 30.16 0.83
CA GLN A 120 3.48 30.48 -0.41
C GLN A 120 4.35 31.21 -1.45
N ALA A 121 5.41 31.92 -1.02
CA ALA A 121 6.32 32.60 -1.95
C ALA A 121 7.08 31.58 -2.83
N LEU A 122 7.49 30.44 -2.26
CA LEU A 122 8.16 29.37 -3.01
C LEU A 122 7.23 28.70 -4.01
N CYS A 123 5.99 28.42 -3.60
CA CYS A 123 5.00 27.87 -4.52
C CYS A 123 4.67 28.88 -5.64
N HIS A 124 4.53 30.18 -5.34
CA HIS A 124 4.35 31.21 -6.37
C HIS A 124 5.55 31.28 -7.33
N ALA A 125 6.77 31.21 -6.82
CA ALA A 125 7.99 31.13 -7.62
C ALA A 125 7.99 29.87 -8.52
N ALA A 126 7.56 28.73 -7.99
CA ALA A 126 7.41 27.50 -8.77
C ALA A 126 6.37 27.67 -9.88
N ARG A 127 5.18 28.23 -9.61
CA ARG A 127 4.15 28.51 -10.64
C ARG A 127 4.69 29.41 -11.75
N SER A 128 5.39 30.47 -11.36
CA SER A 128 5.99 31.42 -12.30
C SER A 128 7.06 30.74 -13.15
N SER A 129 7.95 29.96 -12.54
CA SER A 129 9.00 29.21 -13.22
C SER A 129 8.45 28.13 -14.15
N CYS A 130 7.40 27.40 -13.73
CA CYS A 130 6.74 26.40 -14.56
C CYS A 130 6.14 27.02 -15.83
N THR A 131 5.55 28.21 -15.71
CA THR A 131 5.05 28.97 -16.87
C THR A 131 6.18 29.34 -17.82
N VAL A 132 7.33 29.80 -17.29
CA VAL A 132 8.49 30.21 -18.10
C VAL A 132 9.14 29.02 -18.80
N PHE A 133 9.33 27.90 -18.10
CA PHE A 133 9.99 26.71 -18.63
C PHE A 133 9.04 25.73 -19.32
N ASN A 134 7.75 26.08 -19.42
CA ASN A 134 6.68 25.22 -19.95
C ASN A 134 6.65 23.83 -19.29
N LYS A 135 6.73 23.79 -17.96
CA LYS A 135 6.70 22.56 -17.17
C LYS A 135 5.30 22.31 -16.60
N PRO A 136 4.81 21.07 -16.61
CA PRO A 136 3.53 20.73 -15.99
C PRO A 136 3.62 20.89 -14.47
N LEU A 137 2.66 21.62 -13.92
CA LEU A 137 2.51 21.85 -12.50
C LEU A 137 1.22 21.18 -12.00
N ARG A 138 1.33 20.36 -10.95
CA ARG A 138 0.20 19.74 -10.26
C ARG A 138 0.12 20.25 -8.84
N THR A 139 -1.06 20.71 -8.45
CA THR A 139 -1.34 21.05 -7.05
C THR A 139 -1.82 19.82 -6.30
N VAL A 140 -1.44 19.74 -5.02
CA VAL A 140 -1.83 18.66 -4.11
C VAL A 140 -2.56 19.28 -2.92
N GLU A 141 -3.80 18.87 -2.67
CA GLU A 141 -4.66 19.53 -1.68
C GLU A 141 -4.11 19.46 -0.26
N ASN A 142 -3.24 18.48 0.02
CA ASN A 142 -2.50 18.38 1.27
C ASN A 142 -1.15 17.69 1.02
N SER A 143 -0.25 17.78 1.99
CA SER A 143 1.06 17.13 1.93
C SER A 143 1.03 15.61 2.19
N SER A 144 -0.07 14.89 1.89
CA SER A 144 -0.14 13.44 2.11
C SER A 144 0.69 12.64 1.09
N PRO A 145 1.50 11.65 1.53
CA PRO A 145 2.16 10.72 0.63
C PRO A 145 1.19 9.90 -0.24
N GLN A 146 -0.01 9.57 0.25
CA GLN A 146 -1.02 8.84 -0.52
C GLN A 146 -1.54 9.65 -1.71
N LEU A 147 -1.73 10.97 -1.53
CA LEU A 147 -2.17 11.85 -2.61
C LEU A 147 -1.07 12.07 -3.66
N LEU A 148 0.20 12.13 -3.25
CA LEU A 148 1.30 12.13 -4.19
C LEU A 148 1.28 10.85 -5.04
N GLN A 149 1.09 9.69 -4.40
CA GLN A 149 1.02 8.40 -5.09
C GLN A 149 -0.11 8.36 -6.13
N GLU A 150 -1.30 8.83 -5.77
CA GLU A 150 -2.45 8.95 -6.68
C GLU A 150 -2.16 9.91 -7.85
N LYS A 151 -1.56 11.07 -7.59
CA LYS A 151 -1.25 11.99 -8.70
C LYS A 151 -0.18 11.45 -9.64
N LEU A 152 0.79 10.70 -9.11
CA LEU A 152 1.82 10.04 -9.92
C LEU A 152 1.22 8.93 -10.79
N SER A 153 0.16 8.24 -10.36
CA SER A 153 -0.50 7.21 -11.19
C SER A 153 -1.30 7.77 -12.37
N HIS A 154 -1.64 9.05 -12.32
CA HIS A 154 -2.29 9.78 -13.41
C HIS A 154 -1.30 10.50 -14.33
N ILE A 155 0.01 10.30 -14.15
CA ILE A 155 1.00 10.75 -15.13
C ILE A 155 0.90 9.83 -16.33
N GLU A 156 0.19 10.28 -17.36
CA GLU A 156 0.18 9.60 -18.65
C GLU A 156 1.60 9.64 -19.24
N ILE A 157 2.13 8.47 -19.54
CA ILE A 157 3.41 8.34 -20.21
C ILE A 157 3.09 7.86 -21.60
N GLU A 158 3.26 8.76 -22.56
CA GLU A 158 3.27 8.38 -23.97
C GLU A 158 4.48 7.45 -24.17
N VAL A 159 4.25 6.15 -24.04
CA VAL A 159 5.22 5.14 -24.43
C VAL A 159 5.26 5.23 -25.95
N THR A 160 6.23 5.98 -26.50
CA THR A 160 6.50 5.96 -27.92
C THR A 160 7.08 4.57 -28.22
N PRO A 161 6.37 3.70 -28.96
CA PRO A 161 6.93 2.39 -29.31
C PRO A 161 8.15 2.63 -30.19
N SER A 162 9.31 2.15 -29.73
CA SER A 162 10.56 2.13 -30.51
C SER A 162 10.50 1.11 -31.63
#